data_AF-A0A920M056-F1
#
_entry.id   AF-A0A920M056-F1
#
_cell.length_a   1.000
_cell.length_b   1.000
_cell.length_c   1.000
_cell.angle_alpha   90.00
_cell.angle_beta   90.00
_cell.angle_gamma   90.00
#
_symmetry.space_group_name_H-M   'P 1'
#
loop_
_entity.id
_entity.type
_entity.pdbx_description
1 polymer ?
#
loop_
_entity_poly.entity_id
_entity_poly.type
_entity_poly.pdbx_seq_one_letter_code
_entity_poly.pdbx_strand_id
1 'polypeptide(L)' 'MAVIGRVLEAQGFRVGMLAQPDWQSAEPFTALGQPNLFFGVTAGNMDSMINHYTADRKRRNDDAYTPVTSRETP' A
#
# COMPACT_ATOMS: atom_id res chain seq x y z
N MET A 1 8.15 -0.79 -0.76
CA MET A 1 8.48 0.49 -0.09
C MET A 1 8.37 1.59 -1.14
N ALA A 2 7.49 2.57 -0.95
CA ALA A 2 7.27 3.64 -1.92
C ALA A 2 8.48 4.60 -1.95
N VAL A 3 8.84 5.13 -3.13
CA VAL A 3 10.00 6.04 -3.30
C VAL A 3 9.94 7.21 -2.33
N ILE A 4 8.75 7.78 -2.13
CA ILE A 4 8.55 8.92 -1.23
C ILE A 4 8.93 8.60 0.23
N GLY A 5 8.64 7.40 0.73
CA GLY A 5 9.00 6.99 2.09
C GLY A 5 10.51 6.96 2.28
N ARG A 6 11.23 6.37 1.32
CA ARG A 6 12.70 6.33 1.32
C ARG A 6 13.34 7.71 1.24
N VAL A 7 12.76 8.63 0.45
CA VAL A 7 13.26 10.00 0.35
C VAL A 7 13.10 10.73 1.68
N LEU A 8 11.93 10.61 2.34
CA LEU A 8 11.68 11.23 3.64
C LEU A 8 12.57 10.65 4.74
N GLU A 9 12.75 9.33 4.79
CA GLU A 9 13.70 8.68 5.71
C GLU A 9 15.13 9.19 5.49
N ALA A 10 15.57 9.33 4.24
CA ALA A 10 16.91 9.85 3.92
C ALA A 10 17.12 11.32 4.32
N GLN A 11 16.04 12.10 4.45
CA GLN A 11 16.08 13.46 4.98
C GLN A 11 15.99 13.51 6.53
N GLY A 12 15.96 12.35 7.20
CA GLY A 12 15.96 12.24 8.67
C GLY A 12 14.57 12.25 9.31
N PHE A 13 13.50 12.16 8.54
CA PHE A 13 12.16 12.05 9.09
C PHE A 13 11.85 10.62 9.56
N ARG A 14 11.09 10.49 10.64
CA ARG A 14 10.48 9.21 11.02
C ARG A 14 9.27 8.96 10.12
N VAL A 15 9.28 7.85 9.39
CA VAL A 15 8.21 7.48 8.47
C VAL A 15 7.57 6.18 8.95
N GLY A 16 6.25 6.20 9.14
CA GLY A 16 5.46 4.98 9.34
C GLY A 16 4.72 4.65 8.04
N MET A 17 4.59 3.36 7.72
CA MET A 17 3.87 2.91 6.52
C MET A 17 2.88 1.80 6.84
N LEU A 18 1.67 1.97 6.31
CA LEU A 18 0.61 0.96 6.30
C LEU A 18 0.53 0.38 4.89
N ALA A 19 0.94 -0.88 4.73
CA ALA A 19 0.90 -1.58 3.45
C ALA A 19 -0.44 -2.29 3.27
N GLN A 20 -1.22 -1.89 2.26
CA GLN A 20 -2.54 -2.47 1.98
C GLN A 20 -3.45 -2.59 3.22
N PRO A 21 -3.67 -1.50 3.97
CA PRO A 21 -4.61 -1.55 5.10
C PRO A 21 -6.00 -1.96 4.60
N ASP A 22 -6.76 -2.68 5.43
CA ASP A 22 -8.18 -2.86 5.18
C ASP A 22 -8.84 -1.48 5.10
N TRP A 23 -9.43 -1.18 3.95
CA TRP A 23 -10.04 0.11 3.64
C TRP A 23 -11.50 0.18 4.05
N GLN A 24 -12.10 -0.94 4.47
CA GLN A 24 -13.48 -0.99 4.95
C GLN A 24 -13.60 -0.50 6.41
N SER A 25 -12.48 -0.36 7.11
CA SER A 25 -12.42 0.11 8.49
C SER A 25 -11.44 1.28 8.65
N ALA A 26 -11.73 2.18 9.59
CA ALA A 26 -10.81 3.24 9.98
C ALA A 26 -9.70 2.74 10.93
N GLU A 27 -9.90 1.58 11.57
CA GLU A 27 -9.01 1.05 12.61
C GLU A 27 -7.55 0.91 12.15
N PRO A 28 -7.24 0.33 10.97
CA PRO A 28 -5.85 0.16 10.54
C PRO A 28 -5.10 1.49 10.40
N PHE A 29 -5.79 2.57 10.08
CA PHE A 29 -5.22 3.91 9.91
C PHE A 29 -4.81 4.56 11.23
N THR A 30 -5.27 4.02 12.37
CA THR A 30 -4.93 4.52 13.71
C THR A 30 -3.74 3.80 14.36
N ALA A 31 -3.30 2.67 13.79
CA ALA A 31 -2.29 1.78 14.37
C ALA A 31 -0.93 2.46 14.68
N LEU A 32 -0.58 3.52 13.95
CA LEU A 32 0.68 4.24 14.11
C LEU A 32 0.56 5.51 14.97
N GLY A 33 -0.64 5.83 15.45
CA GLY A 33 -0.93 7.06 16.17
C GLY A 33 -0.94 8.31 15.28
N GLN A 34 -1.00 9.48 15.91
CA GLN A 34 -1.08 10.76 15.20
C GLN A 34 0.28 11.13 14.57
N PRO A 35 0.32 11.52 13.28
CA PRO A 35 1.56 11.95 12.65
C PRO A 35 2.01 13.34 13.15
N ASN A 36 3.33 13.55 13.21
CA ASN A 36 3.91 14.83 13.58
C ASN A 36 3.72 15.92 12.50
N LEU A 37 3.63 15.52 11.23
CA LEU A 37 3.56 16.44 10.09
C LEU A 37 2.29 16.25 9.27
N PHE A 38 2.12 15.07 8.67
CA PHE A 38 0.95 14.76 7.84
C PHE A 38 0.76 13.25 7.66
N PHE A 39 -0.40 12.88 7.14
CA PHE A 39 -0.70 11.55 6.64
C PHE A 39 -0.69 11.57 5.10
N GLY A 40 -0.02 10.60 4.46
CA GLY A 40 0.10 10.53 3.01
C GLY A 40 -0.46 9.23 2.46
N VAL A 41 -1.16 9.30 1.32
CA VAL A 41 -1.67 8.13 0.59
C VAL A 41 -0.92 8.03 -0.75
N THR A 42 -0.42 6.85 -1.07
CA THR A 42 0.29 6.58 -2.32
C THR A 42 -0.20 5.26 -2.93
N ALA A 43 -0.30 5.20 -4.25
CA ALA A 43 -0.54 3.96 -4.98
C ALA A 43 0.62 2.96 -4.87
N GLY A 44 1.76 3.38 -4.30
CA GLY A 44 2.96 2.56 -4.20
C GLY A 44 3.84 2.67 -5.45
N ASN A 45 4.54 1.59 -5.78
CA ASN A 45 5.50 1.56 -6.89
C ASN A 45 4.86 1.20 -8.24
N MET A 46 3.58 0.84 -8.27
CA MET A 46 2.83 0.54 -9.48
C MET A 46 1.50 1.27 -9.46
N ASP A 47 1.02 1.68 -10.64
CA ASP A 47 -0.33 2.19 -10.77
C ASP A 47 -1.35 1.03 -10.73
N SER A 48 -2.57 1.36 -10.31
CA SER A 48 -3.66 0.38 -10.18
C SER A 48 -4.05 -0.24 -11.53
N MET A 49 -3.86 0.46 -12.64
CA MET A 49 -4.15 -0.09 -13.97
C MET A 49 -3.12 -1.18 -14.33
N ILE A 50 -1.82 -0.97 -14.16
CA ILE A 50 -0.80 -2.01 -14.42
C ILE A 50 -0.91 -3.19 -13.45
N ASN A 51 -1.37 -2.96 -12.21
CA ASN A 51 -1.58 -4.05 -11.26
C ASN A 51 -2.76 -4.95 -11.67
N HIS A 52 -3.86 -4.36 -12.17
CA HIS A 52 -5.04 -5.11 -12.60
C HIS A 52 -5.04 -5.52 -14.07
N TYR A 53 -4.20 -4.89 -14.91
CA TYR A 53 -4.21 -5.06 -16.35
C TYR A 53 -2.79 -5.18 -16.92
N THR A 54 -2.64 -6.10 -17.86
CA THR A 54 -1.46 -6.18 -18.73
C THR A 54 -1.40 -4.96 -19.66
N ALA A 55 -0.25 -4.72 -20.30
CA ALA A 55 -0.08 -3.65 -21.30
C ALA A 55 -1.14 -3.71 -22.42
N ASP A 56 -1.63 -4.92 -22.74
CA ASP A 56 -2.69 -5.18 -23.72
C ASP A 56 -4.12 -5.06 -23.13
N ARG A 57 -4.28 -4.43 -21.96
CA ARG A 57 -5.55 -4.27 -21.22
C ARG A 57 -6.28 -5.57 -20.85
N LYS A 58 -5.59 -6.72 -20.88
CA LYS A 58 -6.14 -7.97 -20.33
C LYS A 58 -6.00 -7.97 -18.82
N ARG A 59 -7.08 -8.34 -18.11
CA ARG A 59 -7.11 -8.41 -16.64
C ARG A 59 -6.08 -9.44 -16.15
N ARG A 60 -5.16 -9.02 -15.27
CA ARG A 60 -4.24 -9.95 -14.58
C ARG A 60 -5.02 -10.75 -13.55
N ASN A 61 -4.83 -12.07 -13.55
CA ASN A 61 -5.47 -12.99 -12.60
C ASN A 61 -4.73 -13.06 -11.26
N ASP A 62 -3.48 -12.57 -11.20
CA ASP A 62 -2.60 -12.67 -10.05
C ASP A 62 -2.10 -11.27 -9.68
N ASP A 63 -2.45 -10.82 -8.47
CA ASP A 63 -1.91 -9.59 -7.88
C ASP A 63 -0.60 -9.95 -7.21
N ALA A 64 0.52 -9.60 -7.85
CA ALA A 64 1.87 -9.99 -7.42
C ALA A 64 2.27 -9.45 -6.03
N TYR A 65 1.47 -8.57 -5.42
CA TYR A 65 1.80 -7.88 -4.17
C TYR A 65 0.77 -8.06 -3.06
N THR A 66 -0.35 -8.73 -3.33
CA THR A 66 -1.28 -9.12 -2.27
C THR A 66 -0.72 -10.37 -1.57
N PRO A 67 -0.35 -10.33 -0.28
CA PRO A 67 0.00 -11.54 0.45
C PRO A 67 -1.21 -12.46 0.39
N VAL A 68 -0.99 -13.73 0.02
CA VAL A 68 -2.04 -14.74 -0.12
C VAL A 68 -2.91 -14.69 1.14
N THR A 69 -4.08 -14.07 1.03
CA THR A 69 -5.09 -14.21 2.07
C THR A 69 -5.47 -15.66 1.93
N SER A 70 -4.99 -16.51 2.85
CA SER A 70 -5.48 -17.87 2.97
C SER A 70 -6.99 -17.76 3.09
N ARG A 71 -7.69 -17.99 1.98
CA ARG A 71 -9.10 -18.35 2.02
C ARG A 71 -9.10 -19.68 2.76
N GLU A 72 -9.28 -19.63 4.07
CA GLU A 72 -9.87 -20.74 4.79
C GLU A 72 -11.16 -21.07 4.05
N THR A 73 -11.09 -22.16 3.30
CA THR A 73 -12.25 -22.75 2.66
C THR A 73 -12.87 -23.65 3.72
N PRO A 74 -14.19 -23.59 3.96
CA PRO A 74 -14.85 -24.57 4.83
C PRO A 74 -14.73 -25.99 4.28
#